data_AF-A0A838TRH5-F1
#
_entry.id   AF-A0A838TRH5-F1
#
_cell.length_a   1.000
_cell.length_b   1.000
_cell.length_c   1.000
_cell.angle_alpha   90.00
_cell.angle_beta   90.00
_cell.angle_gamma   90.00
#
_symmetry.space_group_name_H-M   'P 1'
#
loop_
_entity.id
_entity.type
_entity.pdbx_description
1 polymer ?
#
loop_
_entity_poly.entity_id
_entity_poly.type
_entity_poly.pdbx_seq_one_letter_code
_entity_poly.pdbx_strand_id
1 'polypeptide(L)'
;MRTVLSTIFILCILLTHTFINPSVIEAKENTSYSMHLLILKHLILVQSSTDSYNRTVLGLKTKSKLPITKPTELGNDTANPMTFIMHEINAFRSKNGLSSVTTNAQVCAFAATRAQEITASFNHDGFQSRADAKTLPYSNWSNVTENIAMTSNYKDVVNMWENSAGHAANMRADTPFVCVRQQGNYFAYQGMKP
;
A
#
# COMPACT_ATOMS: atom_id res chain seq x y z
N MET A 1 -16.56 65.66 -23.39
CA MET A 1 -15.75 66.33 -24.42
C MET A 1 -14.44 66.77 -23.76
N ARG A 2 -13.28 66.33 -24.28
CA ARG A 2 -11.89 66.79 -23.96
C ARG A 2 -11.31 66.40 -22.60
N THR A 3 -10.05 65.99 -22.43
CA THR A 3 -8.96 65.46 -23.27
C THR A 3 -7.88 64.91 -22.33
N VAL A 4 -7.08 63.98 -22.85
CA VAL A 4 -5.95 63.22 -22.30
C VAL A 4 -4.73 64.10 -21.94
N LEU A 5 -3.94 63.71 -20.92
CA LEU A 5 -2.45 63.55 -20.88
C LEU A 5 -1.98 63.47 -19.40
N SER A 6 -1.49 62.33 -18.91
CA SER A 6 -0.14 61.75 -19.10
C SER A 6 0.90 62.32 -18.12
N THR A 7 1.17 61.59 -17.03
CA THR A 7 2.52 61.47 -16.45
C THR A 7 2.68 60.10 -15.81
N ILE A 8 3.53 59.32 -16.47
CA ILE A 8 4.07 58.02 -16.09
C ILE A 8 5.06 58.22 -14.93
N PHE A 9 4.89 57.48 -13.84
CA PHE A 9 6.03 57.05 -13.01
C PHE A 9 5.87 55.58 -12.66
N ILE A 10 7.01 54.91 -12.77
CA ILE A 10 7.22 53.47 -12.91
C ILE A 10 6.96 52.72 -11.61
N LEU A 11 6.19 51.62 -11.68
CA LEU A 11 6.37 50.51 -10.75
C LEU A 11 6.11 49.17 -11.46
N CYS A 12 7.19 48.60 -11.99
CA CYS A 12 7.24 47.20 -12.38
C CYS A 12 7.30 46.32 -11.13
N ILE A 13 6.23 45.61 -10.81
CA ILE A 13 6.34 44.28 -10.18
C ILE A 13 5.30 43.36 -10.86
N LEU A 14 5.80 42.52 -11.76
CA LEU A 14 5.17 41.26 -12.14
C LEU A 14 5.08 40.38 -10.90
N LEU A 15 3.89 39.93 -10.52
CA LEU A 15 3.71 38.69 -9.77
C LEU A 15 2.50 37.95 -10.32
N THR A 16 2.84 36.88 -11.02
CA THR A 16 1.98 35.88 -11.64
C THR A 16 1.06 35.22 -10.62
N HIS A 17 -0.19 35.01 -11.02
CA HIS A 17 -1.15 34.16 -10.34
C HIS A 17 -0.59 32.74 -10.16
N THR A 18 -0.40 32.32 -8.90
CA THR A 18 -0.25 30.91 -8.55
C THR A 18 -1.49 30.46 -7.78
N PHE A 19 -2.23 29.55 -8.42
CA PHE A 19 -3.25 28.72 -7.78
C PHE A 19 -2.56 27.87 -6.71
N ILE A 20 -2.91 28.06 -5.45
CA ILE A 20 -2.47 27.19 -4.35
C ILE A 20 -3.49 26.05 -4.24
N ASN A 21 -3.09 24.86 -4.65
CA ASN A 21 -3.73 23.60 -4.30
C ASN A 21 -3.54 23.35 -2.79
N PRO A 22 -4.60 23.06 -1.99
CA PRO A 22 -4.43 22.67 -0.61
C PRO A 22 -4.16 21.17 -0.54
N SER A 23 -2.90 20.77 -0.71
CA SER A 23 -2.42 19.44 -0.33
C SER A 23 -1.13 19.60 0.49
N VAL A 24 -1.29 20.19 1.67
CA VAL A 24 -0.30 20.13 2.75
C VAL A 24 -1.06 19.83 4.04
N ILE A 25 -1.04 18.56 4.45
CA ILE A 25 -1.02 18.21 5.87
C ILE A 25 0.15 17.23 6.03
N GLU A 26 1.33 17.79 6.26
CA GLU A 26 2.37 17.10 7.02
C GLU A 26 1.81 16.87 8.44
N ALA A 27 1.59 15.62 8.81
CA ALA A 27 1.21 15.29 10.18
C ALA A 27 2.48 15.16 11.03
N LYS A 28 2.97 16.30 11.52
CA LYS A 28 3.67 16.36 12.80
C LYS A 28 2.78 17.19 13.72
N GLU A 29 1.97 16.55 14.57
CA GLU A 29 1.67 17.03 15.93
C GLU A 29 0.76 16.11 16.74
N ASN A 30 1.08 16.09 18.04
CA ASN A 30 0.34 15.50 19.15
C ASN A 30 -1.12 15.96 19.15
N THR A 31 -2.05 15.02 19.31
CA THR A 31 -3.35 15.34 19.90
C THR A 31 -3.76 14.20 20.82
N SER A 32 -3.90 14.54 22.10
CA SER A 32 -4.33 13.66 23.18
C SER A 32 -5.74 13.14 22.88
N TYR A 33 -5.84 11.88 22.46
CA TYR A 33 -7.09 11.15 22.46
C TYR A 33 -7.23 10.44 23.81
N SER A 34 -8.36 10.64 24.48
CA SER A 34 -8.69 9.96 25.75
C SER A 34 -8.65 8.44 25.54
N MET A 35 -7.57 7.82 26.05
CA MET A 35 -7.26 6.39 25.95
C MET A 35 -8.42 5.48 26.36
N HIS A 36 -9.35 5.96 27.21
CA HIS A 36 -10.49 5.18 27.67
C HIS A 36 -11.55 4.90 26.59
N LEU A 37 -11.72 5.76 25.58
CA LEU A 37 -12.77 5.57 24.56
C LEU A 37 -12.35 4.60 23.43
N LEU A 38 -11.04 4.47 23.14
CA LEU A 38 -10.55 3.50 22.15
C LEU A 38 -10.56 2.05 22.67
N ILE A 39 -10.30 1.86 23.96
CA ILE A 39 -10.27 0.54 24.59
C ILE A 39 -11.67 -0.09 24.60
N LEU A 40 -12.72 0.70 24.84
CA LEU A 40 -14.10 0.20 24.88
C LEU A 40 -14.61 -0.25 23.50
N LYS A 41 -14.20 0.42 22.41
CA LYS A 41 -14.53 0.01 21.03
C LYS A 41 -13.80 -1.27 20.61
N HIS A 42 -12.56 -1.49 21.06
CA HIS A 42 -11.83 -2.73 20.78
C HIS A 42 -12.39 -3.94 21.53
N LEU A 43 -12.89 -3.77 22.76
CA LEU A 43 -13.43 -4.88 23.55
C LEU A 43 -14.73 -5.48 22.96
N ILE A 44 -15.61 -4.63 22.41
CA ILE A 44 -16.90 -5.05 21.84
C ILE A 44 -16.71 -5.83 20.52
N LEU A 45 -15.71 -5.46 19.71
CA LEU A 45 -15.41 -6.17 18.45
C LEU A 45 -14.80 -7.56 18.71
N VAL A 46 -13.96 -7.72 19.73
CA VAL A 46 -13.32 -9.00 20.06
C VAL A 46 -14.32 -10.05 20.56
N GLN A 47 -15.34 -9.65 21.32
CA GLN A 47 -16.35 -10.61 21.82
C GLN A 47 -17.26 -11.16 20.72
N SER A 48 -17.59 -10.34 19.70
CA SER A 48 -18.43 -10.77 18.58
C SER A 48 -17.76 -11.81 17.65
N SER A 49 -16.43 -11.79 17.54
CA SER A 49 -15.69 -12.72 16.68
C SER A 49 -15.52 -14.09 17.33
N THR A 50 -15.38 -14.16 18.66
CA THR A 50 -15.29 -15.42 19.41
C THR A 50 -16.61 -16.19 19.43
N ASP A 51 -17.75 -15.48 19.46
CA ASP A 51 -19.08 -16.11 19.42
C ASP A 51 -19.40 -16.72 18.05
N SER A 52 -18.95 -16.10 16.96
CA SER A 52 -19.11 -16.63 15.61
C SER A 52 -18.22 -17.86 15.36
N TYR A 53 -17.01 -17.88 15.95
CA TYR A 53 -16.11 -19.02 15.87
C TYR A 53 -16.67 -20.24 16.62
N ASN A 54 -17.13 -20.05 17.86
CA ASN A 54 -17.63 -21.16 18.70
C ASN A 54 -18.94 -21.77 18.18
N ARG A 55 -19.82 -20.99 17.53
CA ARG A 55 -21.08 -21.48 16.94
C ARG A 55 -20.85 -22.39 15.73
N THR A 56 -19.76 -22.19 15.00
CA THR A 56 -19.45 -22.94 13.76
C THR A 56 -18.72 -24.25 14.05
N VAL A 57 -17.85 -24.27 15.07
CA VAL A 57 -16.97 -25.42 15.38
C VAL A 57 -17.69 -26.53 16.16
N LEU A 58 -18.71 -26.21 16.96
CA LEU A 58 -19.42 -27.19 17.81
C LEU A 58 -20.66 -27.84 17.16
N GLY A 59 -21.06 -27.41 15.96
CA GLY A 59 -22.30 -27.83 15.30
C GLY A 59 -22.20 -28.98 14.29
N LEU A 60 -21.01 -29.47 13.93
CA LEU A 60 -20.84 -30.48 12.87
C LEU A 60 -20.05 -31.71 13.35
N LYS A 61 -20.71 -32.55 14.15
CA LYS A 61 -20.36 -33.97 14.29
C LYS A 61 -21.41 -34.81 13.56
N THR A 62 -21.05 -35.43 12.42
CA THR A 62 -21.27 -36.86 12.13
C THR A 62 -20.86 -37.27 10.68
N LYS A 63 -19.92 -38.22 10.62
CA LYS A 63 -19.61 -39.27 9.63
C LYS A 63 -19.90 -39.08 8.13
N SER A 64 -18.82 -39.06 7.33
CA SER A 64 -18.72 -39.79 6.06
C SER A 64 -17.26 -40.19 5.78
N LYS A 65 -17.05 -41.43 5.31
CA LYS A 65 -15.78 -42.10 5.09
C LYS A 65 -15.31 -41.81 3.65
N LEU A 66 -14.28 -40.99 3.49
CA LEU A 66 -13.50 -40.77 2.26
C LEU A 66 -12.00 -40.93 2.59
N PRO A 67 -11.15 -41.32 1.62
CA PRO A 67 -9.80 -41.81 1.89
C PRO A 67 -8.94 -40.72 2.53
N ILE A 68 -8.27 -41.07 3.63
CA ILE A 68 -7.31 -40.21 4.33
C ILE A 68 -6.06 -40.10 3.45
N THR A 69 -5.95 -39.02 2.69
CA THR A 69 -4.64 -38.41 2.44
C THR A 69 -4.28 -37.57 3.66
N LYS A 70 -3.15 -37.94 4.28
CA LYS A 70 -2.45 -37.25 5.36
C LYS A 70 -2.51 -35.71 5.18
N PRO A 71 -2.71 -34.91 6.23
CA PRO A 71 -2.55 -33.47 6.15
C PRO A 71 -1.14 -33.17 5.59
N THR A 72 -1.07 -32.59 4.41
CA THR A 72 0.17 -31.96 3.95
C THR A 72 0.41 -30.82 4.92
N GLU A 73 1.37 -30.99 5.82
CA GLU A 73 1.88 -29.95 6.70
C GLU A 73 2.08 -28.66 5.91
N LEU A 74 1.59 -27.55 6.48
CA LEU A 74 2.04 -26.20 6.18
C LEU A 74 3.51 -26.08 6.62
N GLY A 75 4.39 -26.75 5.87
CA GLY A 75 5.80 -26.89 6.17
C GLY A 75 6.61 -25.83 5.46
N ASN A 76 7.01 -24.80 6.22
CA ASN A 76 8.31 -24.15 6.09
C ASN A 76 8.64 -23.36 4.79
N ASP A 77 7.68 -22.63 4.20
CA ASP A 77 7.96 -21.69 3.08
C ASP A 77 8.05 -20.20 3.54
N THR A 78 7.89 -19.93 4.84
CA THR A 78 7.93 -18.56 5.42
C THR A 78 9.35 -18.06 5.77
N ALA A 79 10.39 -18.82 5.44
CA ALA A 79 11.78 -18.41 5.69
C ALA A 79 12.24 -17.29 4.74
N ASN A 80 11.61 -17.15 3.56
CA ASN A 80 11.90 -16.07 2.63
C ASN A 80 11.01 -14.84 2.94
N PRO A 81 11.60 -13.67 3.26
CA PRO A 81 10.84 -12.44 3.51
C PRO A 81 9.85 -12.08 2.41
N MET A 82 10.19 -12.32 1.13
CA MET A 82 9.33 -11.98 0.00
C MET A 82 8.15 -12.94 -0.11
N THR A 83 8.34 -14.24 0.15
CA THR A 83 7.24 -15.22 0.21
C THR A 83 6.27 -14.86 1.33
N PHE A 84 6.79 -14.52 2.52
CA PHE A 84 5.98 -14.06 3.63
C PHE A 84 5.17 -12.80 3.27
N ILE A 85 5.82 -11.77 2.72
CA ILE A 85 5.13 -10.52 2.37
C ILE A 85 4.06 -10.76 1.30
N MET A 86 4.34 -11.57 0.28
CA MET A 86 3.34 -11.89 -0.75
C MET A 86 2.15 -12.68 -0.19
N HIS A 87 2.39 -13.59 0.77
CA HIS A 87 1.32 -14.26 1.51
C HIS A 87 0.46 -13.25 2.25
N GLU A 88 1.06 -12.35 3.03
CA GLU A 88 0.34 -11.33 3.81
C GLU A 88 -0.44 -10.34 2.92
N ILE A 89 0.10 -9.95 1.77
CA ILE A 89 -0.64 -9.13 0.78
C ILE A 89 -1.91 -9.86 0.32
N ASN A 90 -1.80 -11.16 -0.01
CA ASN A 90 -2.95 -11.94 -0.45
C ASN A 90 -3.95 -12.21 0.69
N ALA A 91 -3.48 -12.36 1.93
CA ALA A 91 -4.34 -12.43 3.11
C ALA A 91 -5.13 -11.12 3.32
N PHE A 92 -4.46 -9.96 3.20
CA PHE A 92 -5.10 -8.65 3.23
C PHE A 92 -6.16 -8.52 2.12
N ARG A 93 -5.82 -8.92 0.88
CA ARG A 93 -6.76 -8.88 -0.25
C ARG A 93 -7.97 -9.78 -0.03
N SER A 94 -7.75 -11.00 0.46
CA SER A 94 -8.82 -11.95 0.79
C SER A 94 -9.78 -11.40 1.87
N LYS A 95 -9.24 -10.79 2.94
CA LYS A 95 -10.02 -10.10 3.98
C LYS A 95 -10.90 -8.97 3.42
N ASN A 96 -10.49 -8.36 2.30
CA ASN A 96 -11.24 -7.31 1.61
C ASN A 96 -12.09 -7.83 0.44
N GLY A 97 -12.26 -9.15 0.29
CA GLY A 97 -13.08 -9.74 -0.78
C GLY A 97 -12.48 -9.64 -2.19
N LEU A 98 -11.16 -9.47 -2.29
CA LEU A 98 -10.45 -9.29 -3.56
C LEU A 98 -9.71 -10.57 -3.98
N SER A 99 -9.61 -10.79 -5.29
CA SER A 99 -8.80 -11.88 -5.87
C SER A 99 -7.33 -11.76 -5.50
N SER A 100 -6.67 -12.89 -5.27
CA SER A 100 -5.22 -12.95 -5.06
C SER A 100 -4.44 -12.41 -6.26
N VAL A 101 -3.29 -11.82 -5.98
CA VAL A 101 -2.31 -11.37 -6.95
C VAL A 101 -1.18 -12.38 -7.09
N THR A 102 -0.47 -12.32 -8.22
CA THR A 102 0.67 -13.19 -8.52
C THR A 102 1.89 -12.37 -8.91
N THR A 103 3.08 -12.95 -8.81
CA THR A 103 4.32 -12.29 -9.24
C THR A 103 4.49 -12.36 -10.75
N ASN A 104 5.06 -11.31 -11.32
CA ASN A 104 5.50 -11.25 -12.71
C ASN A 104 6.98 -10.82 -12.76
N ALA A 105 7.78 -11.42 -13.64
CA ALA A 105 9.22 -11.18 -13.70
C ALA A 105 9.59 -9.71 -13.97
N GLN A 106 8.82 -9.03 -14.82
CA GLN A 106 9.02 -7.61 -15.11
C GLN A 106 8.68 -6.77 -13.87
N VAL A 107 7.49 -6.95 -13.28
CA VAL A 107 7.08 -6.25 -12.06
C VAL A 107 8.11 -6.41 -10.93
N CYS A 108 8.67 -7.62 -10.79
CA CYS A 108 9.74 -7.89 -9.82
C CYS A 108 11.07 -7.21 -10.11
N ALA A 109 11.46 -7.08 -11.38
CA ALA A 109 12.66 -6.32 -11.75
C ALA A 109 12.52 -4.85 -11.31
N PHE A 110 11.30 -4.30 -11.35
CA PHE A 110 11.08 -2.89 -11.02
C PHE A 110 10.98 -2.65 -9.54
N ALA A 111 10.34 -3.57 -8.83
CA ALA A 111 10.43 -3.59 -7.39
C ALA A 111 11.90 -3.64 -6.95
N ALA A 112 12.77 -4.40 -7.65
CA ALA A 112 14.20 -4.49 -7.32
C ALA A 112 14.93 -3.16 -7.55
N THR A 113 14.77 -2.55 -8.74
CA THR A 113 15.31 -1.22 -9.03
C THR A 113 14.84 -0.20 -8.01
N ARG A 114 13.54 -0.18 -7.71
CA ARG A 114 12.96 0.76 -6.74
C ARG A 114 13.52 0.55 -5.35
N ALA A 115 13.65 -0.71 -4.90
CA ALA A 115 14.24 -1.02 -3.59
C ALA A 115 15.67 -0.49 -3.47
N GLN A 116 16.46 -0.52 -4.55
CA GLN A 116 17.81 0.06 -4.58
C GLN A 116 17.78 1.59 -4.52
N GLU A 117 16.96 2.23 -5.36
CA GLU A 117 16.86 3.70 -5.41
C GLU A 117 16.45 4.32 -4.07
N ILE A 118 15.50 3.71 -3.38
CA ILE A 118 14.99 4.24 -2.11
C ILE A 118 16.01 4.16 -0.97
N THR A 119 17.12 3.44 -1.15
CA THR A 119 18.25 3.48 -0.20
C THR A 119 19.00 4.80 -0.23
N ALA A 120 19.01 5.49 -1.37
CA ALA A 120 19.64 6.79 -1.53
C ALA A 120 18.68 7.92 -1.14
N SER A 121 17.39 7.79 -1.46
CA SER A 121 16.36 8.75 -1.07
C SER A 121 15.00 8.06 -0.88
N PHE A 122 14.52 8.03 0.36
CA PHE A 122 13.25 7.39 0.71
C PHE A 122 12.06 8.32 0.46
N ASN A 123 11.57 8.36 -0.77
CA ASN A 123 10.40 9.11 -1.19
C ASN A 123 9.70 8.42 -2.38
N HIS A 124 8.67 9.04 -2.96
CA HIS A 124 7.99 8.56 -4.17
C HIS A 124 8.38 9.37 -5.43
N ASP A 125 9.45 10.17 -5.37
CA ASP A 125 9.76 11.13 -6.42
C ASP A 125 10.01 10.45 -7.78
N GLY A 126 9.46 11.07 -8.81
CA GLY A 126 9.50 10.56 -10.17
C GLY A 126 8.60 9.35 -10.44
N PHE A 127 7.90 8.77 -9.45
CA PHE A 127 6.98 7.63 -9.68
C PHE A 127 5.91 7.99 -10.71
N GLN A 128 5.15 9.06 -10.47
CA GLN A 128 4.09 9.49 -11.39
C GLN A 128 4.65 9.85 -12.76
N SER A 129 5.81 10.53 -12.82
CA SER A 129 6.45 10.85 -14.09
C SER A 129 6.85 9.61 -14.87
N ARG A 130 7.37 8.55 -14.22
CA ARG A 130 7.70 7.28 -14.88
C ARG A 130 6.44 6.53 -15.33
N ALA A 131 5.40 6.54 -14.51
CA ALA A 131 4.10 5.96 -14.82
C ALA A 131 3.47 6.62 -16.06
N ASP A 132 3.41 7.95 -16.08
CA ASP A 132 2.81 8.74 -17.16
C ASP A 132 3.63 8.68 -18.45
N ALA A 133 4.96 8.83 -18.33
CA ALA A 133 5.85 8.82 -19.49
C ALA A 133 5.97 7.43 -20.13
N LYS A 134 5.47 6.38 -19.47
CA LYS A 134 5.60 4.99 -19.91
C LYS A 134 7.04 4.53 -20.16
N THR A 135 8.01 5.36 -19.78
CA THR A 135 9.45 5.10 -19.90
C THR A 135 9.75 3.89 -19.04
N LEU A 136 10.41 2.91 -19.65
CA LEU A 136 10.39 1.54 -19.19
C LEU A 136 10.50 1.45 -17.67
N PRO A 137 9.53 0.73 -17.10
CA PRO A 137 8.98 -0.46 -17.73
C PRO A 137 7.47 -0.45 -17.95
N TYR A 138 6.92 0.75 -18.05
CA TYR A 138 5.49 0.98 -18.00
C TYR A 138 4.79 0.94 -19.38
N SER A 139 5.46 0.52 -20.46
CA SER A 139 4.98 0.78 -21.83
C SER A 139 3.60 0.21 -22.17
N ASN A 140 3.19 -0.88 -21.52
CA ASN A 140 1.94 -1.59 -21.79
C ASN A 140 1.09 -1.85 -20.53
N TRP A 141 1.14 -1.00 -19.51
CA TRP A 141 0.34 -1.19 -18.30
C TRP A 141 -0.74 -0.11 -18.19
N SER A 142 -1.98 -0.52 -18.00
CA SER A 142 -3.15 0.36 -17.84
C SER A 142 -3.28 0.94 -16.44
N ASN A 143 -2.68 0.30 -15.43
CA ASN A 143 -2.67 0.77 -14.05
C ASN A 143 -1.38 0.34 -13.34
N VAL A 144 -0.83 1.24 -12.51
CA VAL A 144 0.40 1.02 -11.75
C VAL A 144 0.28 1.61 -10.35
N THR A 145 0.79 0.91 -9.35
CA THR A 145 0.75 1.34 -7.94
C THR A 145 2.06 1.04 -7.24
N GLU A 146 2.48 1.90 -6.31
CA GLU A 146 3.71 1.75 -5.54
C GLU A 146 3.44 1.90 -4.04
N ASN A 147 3.98 0.99 -3.24
CA ASN A 147 4.19 1.22 -1.80
C ASN A 147 5.67 1.10 -1.49
N ILE A 148 6.16 1.90 -0.56
CA ILE A 148 7.51 1.76 0.01
C ILE A 148 7.41 1.62 1.52
N ALA A 149 8.35 0.92 2.13
CA ALA A 149 8.48 0.82 3.59
C ALA A 149 9.94 0.77 4.00
N MET A 150 10.22 1.25 5.21
CA MET A 150 11.52 1.12 5.85
C MET A 150 11.33 0.47 7.23
N THR A 151 11.89 -0.71 7.42
CA THR A 151 11.86 -1.44 8.70
C THR A 151 12.95 -2.51 8.73
N SER A 152 13.50 -2.81 9.90
CA SER A 152 14.40 -3.95 10.08
C SER A 152 13.65 -5.29 10.19
N ASN A 153 12.35 -5.26 10.43
CA ASN A 153 11.50 -6.43 10.57
C ASN A 153 10.54 -6.54 9.39
N TYR A 154 10.86 -7.43 8.46
CA TYR A 154 10.04 -7.64 7.25
C TYR A 154 8.60 -8.06 7.56
N LYS A 155 8.33 -8.59 8.75
CA LYS A 155 6.98 -9.01 9.16
C LYS A 155 6.03 -7.82 9.39
N ASP A 156 6.57 -6.63 9.62
CA ASP A 156 5.77 -5.43 9.88
C ASP A 156 5.34 -4.71 8.60
N VAL A 157 5.97 -5.03 7.45
CA VAL A 157 5.81 -4.30 6.19
C VAL A 157 4.35 -4.20 5.74
N VAL A 158 3.63 -5.32 5.72
CA VAL A 158 2.21 -5.32 5.28
C VAL A 158 1.32 -4.61 6.28
N ASN A 159 1.56 -4.76 7.58
CA ASN A 159 0.83 -4.02 8.61
C ASN A 159 1.05 -2.49 8.50
N MET A 160 2.28 -2.04 8.19
CA MET A 160 2.58 -0.63 7.94
C MET A 160 1.79 -0.10 6.72
N TRP A 161 1.67 -0.90 5.66
CA TRP A 161 0.87 -0.53 4.48
C TRP A 161 -0.64 -0.59 4.75
N GLU A 162 -1.14 -1.58 5.48
CA GLU A 162 -2.56 -1.69 5.84
C GLU A 162 -3.03 -0.49 6.67
N ASN A 163 -2.18 0.02 7.58
CA ASN A 163 -2.50 1.16 8.45
C ASN A 163 -2.32 2.54 7.78
N SER A 164 -1.90 2.60 6.51
CA SER A 164 -1.83 3.83 5.72
C SER A 164 -2.91 3.79 4.63
N ALA A 165 -3.82 4.76 4.65
CA ALA A 165 -4.95 4.77 3.70
C ALA A 165 -4.52 4.69 2.24
N GLY A 166 -3.47 5.44 1.86
CA GLY A 166 -2.92 5.41 0.49
C GLY A 166 -2.29 4.07 0.14
N HIS A 167 -1.46 3.51 1.04
CA HIS A 167 -0.80 2.23 0.78
C HIS A 167 -1.79 1.05 0.75
N ALA A 168 -2.80 1.08 1.63
CA ALA A 168 -3.88 0.11 1.63
C ALA A 168 -4.73 0.21 0.35
N ALA A 169 -4.96 1.41 -0.18
CA ALA A 169 -5.65 1.58 -1.46
C ALA A 169 -4.88 0.92 -2.61
N ASN A 170 -3.55 1.07 -2.65
CA ASN A 170 -2.70 0.40 -3.64
C ASN A 170 -2.80 -1.13 -3.54
N MET A 171 -2.78 -1.70 -2.33
CA MET A 171 -2.96 -3.15 -2.16
C MET A 171 -4.35 -3.65 -2.57
N ARG A 172 -5.36 -2.79 -2.58
CA ARG A 172 -6.72 -3.08 -3.07
C ARG A 172 -6.89 -2.87 -4.58
N ALA A 173 -5.94 -2.23 -5.24
CA ALA A 173 -6.06 -1.89 -6.64
C ALA A 173 -6.24 -3.16 -7.51
N ASP A 174 -6.89 -2.97 -8.65
CA ASP A 174 -6.98 -3.97 -9.71
C ASP A 174 -5.65 -4.01 -10.48
N THR A 175 -4.66 -4.64 -9.85
CA THR A 175 -3.32 -4.89 -10.38
C THR A 175 -3.00 -6.38 -10.18
N PRO A 176 -3.34 -7.26 -11.13
CA PRO A 176 -3.22 -8.71 -10.96
C PRO A 176 -1.79 -9.18 -10.74
N PHE A 177 -0.81 -8.38 -11.17
CA PHE A 177 0.60 -8.65 -10.95
C PHE A 177 1.17 -7.74 -9.87
N VAL A 178 1.73 -8.34 -8.84
CA VAL A 178 2.37 -7.63 -7.72
C VAL A 178 3.70 -8.28 -7.42
N CYS A 179 4.70 -7.47 -7.11
CA CYS A 179 5.94 -7.96 -6.56
C CYS A 179 6.50 -7.03 -5.50
N VAL A 180 7.14 -7.62 -4.50
CA VAL A 180 7.92 -6.90 -3.49
C VAL A 180 9.39 -7.31 -3.59
N ARG A 181 10.27 -6.34 -3.41
CA ARG A 181 11.71 -6.54 -3.29
C ARG A 181 12.26 -5.71 -2.15
N GLN A 182 13.41 -6.16 -1.64
CA GLN A 182 14.07 -5.59 -0.47
C GLN A 182 15.52 -5.26 -0.80
N GLN A 183 16.01 -4.14 -0.27
CA GLN A 183 17.42 -3.78 -0.20
C GLN A 183 17.72 -3.28 1.22
N GLY A 184 18.47 -4.03 2.02
CA GLY A 184 18.65 -3.71 3.43
C GLY A 184 17.31 -3.63 4.18
N ASN A 185 17.02 -2.51 4.83
CA ASN A 185 15.75 -2.29 5.54
C ASN A 185 14.65 -1.68 4.67
N TYR A 186 14.89 -1.55 3.36
CA TYR A 186 14.00 -0.86 2.43
C TYR A 186 13.22 -1.86 1.59
N PHE A 187 11.91 -1.66 1.48
CA PHE A 187 10.99 -2.52 0.74
C PHE A 187 10.25 -1.71 -0.31
N ALA A 188 10.16 -2.24 -1.52
CA ALA A 188 9.39 -1.63 -2.60
C ALA A 188 8.37 -2.65 -3.14
N TYR A 189 7.10 -2.26 -3.11
CA TYR A 189 5.96 -2.92 -3.73
C TYR A 189 5.70 -2.26 -5.08
N GLN A 190 5.47 -3.08 -6.09
CA GLN A 190 4.96 -2.64 -7.38
C GLN A 190 3.75 -3.49 -7.75
N GLY A 191 2.63 -2.84 -8.07
CA GLY A 191 1.43 -3.47 -8.62
C GLY A 191 1.19 -2.98 -10.04
N MET A 192 0.92 -3.89 -10.98
CA MET A 192 0.67 -3.56 -12.38
C MET A 192 -0.49 -4.35 -12.99
N LYS A 193 -1.22 -3.69 -13.89
CA LYS A 193 -2.28 -4.27 -14.75
C LYS A 193 -1.96 -4.01 -16.21
N PRO A 194 -1.93 -5.04 -17.08
CA PRO A 194 -1.72 -4.84 -18.52
C PRO A 194 -2.75 -3.88 -19.12
#